data_AF-A0A8T0Y4T1-F1
#
_entry.id   AF-A0A8T0Y4T1-F1
#
_cell.length_a   1.000
_cell.length_b   1.000
_cell.length_c   1.000
_cell.angle_alpha   90.00
_cell.angle_beta   90.00
_cell.angle_gamma   90.00
#
_symmetry.space_group_name_H-M   'P 1'
#
loop_
_entity.id
_entity.type
_entity.pdbx_description
1 polymer ?
#
loop_
_entity_poly.entity_id
_entity_poly.type
_entity_poly.pdbx_seq_one_letter_code
_entity_poly.pdbx_strand_id
1 'polypeptide(L)'
;MSASELTSLPAMSWMRFAKDLYDGRIEQICILSDVERMKSEAEELRQLHAASTTESEDTLSAKTKKDRFDGQSWDSPSASPFYDVLREHKDVLPDEITAELPRDQVKAIDGFFESRRQAGQVRESKSPHSAPTFCVKKPQGGWCIVHAYNKLNDATILAQTPIPQKGVIIDSMAKSTIYSALDLRDGFYQILMRESDVALTAVGTPSGMLWERVVMPQGLKNAPATFNRCVTHLLRSVCDFAPSYFDDVFVNSPAMNGKTDVEVHKEHLRKLLGFMCKHKLYANLKKCIFGASEIPILGCLFGKNGVRPDPEKVRVLNEWPTLSNVKELRQFLGLTTYLCKYVENYAGKIRPLSQLLKKEAEWKWTAECQQAFDWLTKIVRSTSCVTHPTLRSDAR
;
A
#
# COMPACT_ATOMS: atom_id res chain seq x y z
N MET A 1 -18.48 -24.96 -48.34
CA MET A 1 -17.10 -25.42 -48.14
C MET A 1 -16.97 -25.85 -46.70
N SER A 2 -16.91 -27.16 -46.44
CA SER A 2 -16.76 -27.67 -45.07
C SER A 2 -15.37 -27.32 -44.53
N ALA A 3 -15.22 -27.34 -43.20
CA ALA A 3 -13.90 -27.16 -42.57
C ALA A 3 -12.87 -28.20 -43.05
N SER A 4 -13.32 -29.39 -43.45
CA SER A 4 -12.47 -30.44 -44.03
C SER A 4 -12.03 -30.14 -45.48
N GLU A 5 -12.83 -29.43 -46.27
CA GLU A 5 -12.45 -29.01 -47.62
C GLU A 5 -11.42 -27.88 -47.59
N LEU A 6 -11.50 -26.98 -46.60
CA LEU A 6 -10.55 -25.87 -46.39
C LEU A 6 -9.12 -26.37 -46.12
N THR A 7 -8.94 -27.37 -45.26
CA THR A 7 -7.61 -27.89 -44.87
C THR A 7 -6.94 -28.75 -45.94
N SER A 8 -7.67 -29.12 -47.01
CA SER A 8 -7.15 -29.90 -48.13
C SER A 8 -6.51 -29.05 -49.25
N LEU A 9 -6.61 -27.72 -49.17
CA LEU A 9 -6.04 -26.81 -50.16
C LEU A 9 -4.50 -26.77 -50.03
N PRO A 10 -3.72 -26.82 -51.14
CA PRO A 10 -2.26 -26.85 -51.12
C PRO A 10 -1.58 -25.65 -50.42
N ALA A 11 -2.32 -24.53 -50.30
CA ALA A 11 -1.86 -23.32 -49.61
C ALA A 11 -2.05 -23.38 -48.08
N MET A 12 -2.83 -24.33 -47.55
CA MET A 12 -3.18 -24.46 -46.12
C MET A 12 -2.68 -25.76 -45.49
N SER A 13 -1.54 -26.25 -45.95
CA SER A 13 -0.82 -27.35 -45.27
C SER A 13 -0.43 -26.92 -43.85
N TRP A 14 -0.68 -27.79 -42.86
CA TRP A 14 -0.28 -27.57 -41.45
C TRP A 14 1.21 -27.25 -41.31
N MET A 15 2.07 -27.85 -42.13
CA MET A 15 3.51 -27.55 -42.13
C MET A 15 3.81 -26.11 -42.57
N ARG A 16 3.01 -25.56 -43.48
CA ARG A 16 3.16 -24.18 -43.97
C ARG A 16 2.63 -23.18 -42.94
N PHE A 17 1.49 -23.49 -42.32
CA PHE A 17 0.93 -22.74 -41.20
C PHE A 17 1.89 -22.67 -40.00
N ALA A 18 2.47 -23.80 -39.59
CA ALA A 18 3.43 -23.84 -38.49
C ALA A 18 4.70 -23.03 -38.80
N LYS A 19 5.18 -23.08 -40.05
CA LYS A 19 6.32 -22.29 -40.52
C LYS A 19 6.03 -20.78 -40.53
N ASP A 20 4.89 -20.37 -41.06
CA ASP A 20 4.50 -18.95 -41.15
C ASP A 20 4.16 -18.36 -39.76
N LEU A 21 3.67 -19.20 -38.83
CA LEU A 21 3.49 -18.84 -37.41
C LEU A 21 4.83 -18.63 -36.70
N TYR A 22 5.80 -19.53 -36.92
CA TYR A 22 7.15 -19.43 -36.37
C TYR A 22 7.91 -18.21 -36.91
N ASP A 23 7.76 -17.92 -38.20
CA ASP A 23 8.37 -16.76 -38.86
C ASP A 23 7.67 -15.43 -38.54
N GLY A 24 6.64 -15.41 -37.68
CA GLY A 24 5.93 -14.20 -37.25
C GLY A 24 5.08 -13.54 -38.33
N ARG A 25 4.76 -14.26 -39.42
CA ARG A 25 3.98 -13.74 -40.56
C ARG A 25 2.46 -13.87 -40.38
N ILE A 26 2.01 -14.53 -39.31
CA ILE A 26 0.61 -14.69 -38.94
C ILE A 26 0.30 -13.75 -37.77
N GLU A 27 -0.40 -12.66 -38.04
CA GLU A 27 -0.72 -11.62 -37.04
C GLU A 27 -1.94 -11.94 -36.17
N GLN A 28 -2.86 -12.80 -36.63
CA GLN A 28 -4.05 -13.24 -35.90
C GLN A 28 -4.45 -14.68 -36.23
N ILE A 29 -4.86 -15.43 -35.21
CA ILE A 29 -5.50 -16.75 -35.34
C ILE A 29 -6.93 -16.62 -34.80
N CYS A 30 -7.92 -16.79 -35.67
CA CYS A 30 -9.33 -16.90 -35.27
C CYS A 30 -9.72 -18.37 -35.18
N ILE A 31 -10.00 -18.85 -33.97
CA ILE A 31 -10.61 -20.16 -33.75
C ILE A 31 -12.12 -19.99 -33.94
N LEU A 32 -12.67 -20.50 -35.03
CA LEU A 32 -14.11 -20.60 -35.22
C LEU A 32 -14.61 -21.81 -34.43
N SER A 33 -15.06 -21.58 -33.20
CA SER A 33 -15.71 -22.62 -32.39
C SER A 33 -17.20 -22.65 -32.70
N ASP A 34 -17.67 -23.81 -33.14
CA ASP A 34 -19.08 -24.10 -33.38
C ASP A 34 -19.81 -24.16 -32.03
N VAL A 35 -20.75 -23.24 -31.82
CA VAL A 35 -21.51 -23.07 -30.57
C VAL A 35 -22.30 -24.34 -30.25
N GLU A 36 -22.70 -25.12 -31.25
CA GLU A 36 -23.38 -26.40 -31.06
C GLU A 36 -22.44 -27.48 -30.51
N ARG A 37 -21.18 -27.51 -30.97
CA ARG A 37 -20.18 -28.47 -30.48
C ARG A 37 -19.83 -28.21 -29.01
N MET A 38 -19.70 -26.94 -28.62
CA MET A 38 -19.45 -26.58 -27.21
C MET A 38 -20.62 -26.95 -26.28
N LYS A 39 -21.87 -26.86 -26.76
CA LYS A 39 -23.04 -27.31 -26.00
C LYS A 39 -23.10 -28.83 -25.88
N SER A 40 -22.75 -29.55 -26.96
CA SER A 40 -22.65 -31.01 -26.95
C SER A 40 -21.56 -31.50 -26.00
N GLU A 41 -20.36 -30.92 -26.08
CA GLU A 41 -19.22 -31.27 -25.21
C GLU A 41 -19.52 -30.92 -23.73
N ALA A 42 -20.22 -29.81 -23.46
CA ALA A 42 -20.63 -29.45 -22.10
C ALA A 42 -21.70 -30.39 -21.53
N GLU A 43 -22.59 -30.92 -22.37
CA GLU A 43 -23.61 -31.89 -21.97
C GLU A 43 -23.00 -33.29 -21.78
N GLU A 44 -22.05 -33.70 -22.61
CA GLU A 44 -21.23 -34.90 -22.40
C GLU A 44 -20.43 -34.81 -21.09
N LEU A 45 -19.85 -33.64 -20.77
CA LEU A 45 -19.14 -33.43 -19.51
C LEU A 45 -20.06 -33.51 -18.29
N ARG A 46 -21.30 -33.02 -18.40
CA ARG A 46 -22.33 -33.17 -17.36
C ARG A 46 -22.78 -34.60 -17.19
N GLN A 47 -22.92 -35.36 -18.29
CA GLN A 47 -23.27 -36.78 -18.25
C GLN A 47 -22.13 -37.64 -17.68
N LEU A 48 -20.88 -37.33 -17.99
CA LEU A 48 -19.69 -37.97 -17.38
C LEU A 48 -19.62 -37.70 -15.87
N HIS A 49 -19.93 -36.48 -15.43
CA HIS A 49 -20.01 -36.16 -14.00
C HIS A 49 -21.19 -36.88 -13.33
N ALA A 50 -22.35 -36.95 -13.97
CA ALA A 50 -23.51 -37.67 -13.44
C ALA A 50 -23.24 -39.19 -13.33
N ALA A 51 -22.59 -39.79 -14.33
CA ALA A 51 -22.19 -41.20 -14.34
C ALA A 51 -21.11 -41.53 -13.30
N SER A 52 -20.32 -40.53 -12.85
CA SER A 52 -19.38 -40.70 -11.73
C SER A 52 -20.03 -40.69 -10.34
N THR A 53 -21.35 -40.46 -10.27
CA THR A 53 -22.14 -40.43 -9.02
C THR A 53 -22.89 -41.73 -8.72
N THR A 54 -22.60 -42.81 -9.42
CA THR A 54 -22.97 -44.16 -8.96
C THR A 54 -21.80 -44.74 -8.17
N GLU A 55 -22.09 -45.05 -6.91
CA GLU A 55 -21.24 -45.72 -5.91
C GLU A 55 -20.23 -46.71 -6.51
N SER A 56 -19.02 -46.24 -6.76
CA SER A 56 -17.82 -47.06 -6.60
C SER A 56 -16.97 -46.36 -5.56
N GLU A 57 -16.82 -46.98 -4.39
CA GLU A 57 -15.87 -46.59 -3.37
C GLU A 57 -14.45 -46.63 -3.95
N ASP A 58 -14.02 -45.52 -4.56
CA ASP A 58 -12.62 -45.31 -4.88
C ASP A 58 -11.92 -44.95 -3.57
N THR A 59 -11.52 -46.01 -2.86
CA THR A 59 -10.83 -46.01 -1.57
C THR A 59 -9.39 -45.53 -1.72
N LEU A 60 -9.23 -44.27 -2.14
CA LEU A 60 -7.98 -43.52 -1.99
C LEU A 60 -8.29 -42.26 -1.19
N SER A 61 -8.26 -42.44 0.13
CA SER A 61 -8.29 -41.37 1.13
C SER A 61 -7.44 -40.18 0.68
N ALA A 62 -7.89 -38.95 0.97
CA ALA A 62 -7.10 -37.73 0.77
C ALA A 62 -5.69 -37.81 1.41
N LYS A 63 -5.52 -38.69 2.41
CA LYS A 63 -4.25 -39.06 3.03
C LYS A 63 -3.31 -39.78 2.04
N THR A 64 -3.83 -40.72 1.25
CA THR A 64 -3.07 -41.49 0.24
C THR A 64 -2.68 -40.67 -0.98
N LYS A 65 -3.48 -39.67 -1.38
CA LYS A 65 -3.09 -38.71 -2.43
C LYS A 65 -1.88 -37.89 -1.99
N LYS A 66 -1.88 -37.38 -0.76
CA LYS A 66 -0.77 -36.61 -0.20
C LYS A 66 0.51 -37.44 -0.10
N ASP A 67 0.42 -38.67 0.43
CA ASP A 67 1.55 -39.60 0.49
C ASP A 67 2.09 -39.97 -0.91
N ARG A 68 1.23 -40.01 -1.93
CA ARG A 68 1.61 -40.27 -3.33
C ARG A 68 2.31 -39.08 -4.00
N PHE A 69 2.02 -37.85 -3.59
CA PHE A 69 2.71 -36.64 -4.08
C PHE A 69 4.03 -36.41 -3.35
N ASP A 70 4.06 -36.66 -2.03
CA ASP A 70 5.27 -36.51 -1.21
C ASP A 70 6.38 -37.52 -1.57
N GLY A 71 6.04 -38.62 -2.27
CA GLY A 71 6.98 -39.63 -2.77
C GLY A 71 7.42 -39.44 -4.24
N GLN A 72 7.01 -38.40 -4.95
CA GLN A 72 7.42 -38.14 -6.33
C GLN A 72 8.65 -37.22 -6.37
N SER A 73 9.83 -37.80 -6.12
CA SER A 73 11.15 -37.21 -6.42
C SER A 73 11.61 -37.65 -7.82
N TRP A 74 12.62 -36.99 -8.39
CA TRP A 74 13.35 -37.50 -9.56
C TRP A 74 13.99 -38.87 -9.34
N ASP A 75 14.11 -39.31 -8.09
CA ASP A 75 14.56 -40.67 -7.76
C ASP A 75 13.50 -41.73 -8.09
N SER A 76 12.21 -41.38 -8.08
CA SER A 76 11.09 -42.30 -8.26
C SER A 76 10.95 -42.84 -9.71
N PRO A 77 11.13 -42.03 -10.77
CA PRO A 77 11.16 -42.53 -12.14
C PRO A 77 12.56 -42.97 -12.61
N SER A 78 13.59 -43.02 -11.76
CA SER A 78 14.97 -43.33 -12.18
C SER A 78 15.14 -44.70 -12.86
N ALA A 79 14.25 -45.65 -12.56
CA ALA A 79 14.19 -46.97 -13.19
C ALA A 79 13.25 -47.05 -14.40
N SER A 80 12.57 -45.94 -14.74
CA SER A 80 11.61 -45.87 -15.85
C SER A 80 12.33 -45.67 -17.19
N PRO A 81 11.92 -46.35 -18.26
CA PRO A 81 12.46 -46.12 -19.60
C PRO A 81 12.15 -44.71 -20.14
N PHE A 82 11.27 -43.96 -19.48
CA PHE A 82 10.93 -42.57 -19.83
C PHE A 82 11.77 -41.53 -19.09
N TYR A 83 12.65 -41.96 -18.18
CA TYR A 83 13.42 -41.06 -17.31
C TYR A 83 14.27 -40.06 -18.09
N ASP A 84 14.95 -40.51 -19.14
CA ASP A 84 15.81 -39.66 -19.97
C ASP A 84 14.99 -38.57 -20.67
N VAL A 85 13.81 -38.90 -21.20
CA VAL A 85 12.89 -37.95 -21.83
C VAL A 85 12.35 -36.93 -20.82
N LEU A 86 12.00 -37.38 -19.61
CA LEU A 86 11.52 -36.47 -18.56
C LEU A 86 12.64 -35.52 -18.11
N ARG A 87 13.88 -36.01 -18.02
CA ARG A 87 15.06 -35.24 -17.64
C ARG A 87 15.47 -34.23 -18.72
N GLU A 88 15.28 -34.56 -20.00
CA GLU A 88 15.47 -33.62 -21.12
C GLU A 88 14.53 -32.41 -21.01
N HIS A 89 13.34 -32.59 -20.43
CA HIS A 89 12.33 -31.55 -20.22
C HIS A 89 12.21 -31.12 -18.74
N LYS A 90 13.34 -31.04 -18.02
CA LYS A 90 13.34 -30.61 -16.60
C LYS A 90 12.79 -29.20 -16.39
N ASP A 91 12.79 -28.37 -17.43
CA ASP A 91 12.21 -27.03 -17.45
C ASP A 91 10.67 -27.06 -17.35
N VAL A 92 10.04 -28.14 -17.82
CA VAL A 92 8.60 -28.40 -17.68
C VAL A 92 8.27 -29.00 -16.30
N LEU A 93 9.23 -29.68 -15.67
CA LEU A 93 9.10 -30.39 -14.39
C LEU A 93 10.16 -29.91 -13.36
N PRO A 94 10.11 -28.67 -12.89
CA PRO A 94 11.16 -28.11 -12.04
C PRO A 94 11.26 -28.80 -10.67
N ASP A 95 12.49 -28.90 -10.14
CA ASP A 95 12.81 -29.47 -8.82
C ASP A 95 12.12 -28.74 -7.66
N GLU A 96 11.91 -27.43 -7.83
CA GLU A 96 11.25 -26.56 -6.87
C GLU A 96 10.06 -25.86 -7.56
N ILE A 97 8.85 -26.21 -7.17
CA ILE A 97 7.68 -25.39 -7.47
C ILE A 97 7.80 -24.13 -6.61
N THR A 98 7.88 -22.96 -7.26
CA THR A 98 7.87 -21.66 -6.58
C THR A 98 6.79 -21.64 -5.51
N ALA A 99 7.16 -21.36 -4.26
CA ALA A 99 6.28 -21.48 -3.10
C ALA A 99 4.90 -20.87 -3.37
N GLU A 100 3.88 -21.73 -3.49
CA GLU A 100 2.50 -21.29 -3.63
C GLU A 100 2.12 -20.46 -2.41
N LEU A 101 1.49 -19.30 -2.65
CA LEU A 101 0.94 -18.52 -1.55
C LEU A 101 -0.10 -19.37 -0.80
N PRO A 102 -0.12 -19.35 0.55
CA PRO A 102 -1.11 -20.10 1.31
C PRO A 102 -2.52 -19.81 0.82
N ARG A 103 -3.40 -20.82 0.79
CA ARG A 103 -4.76 -20.71 0.22
C ARG A 103 -5.56 -19.52 0.74
N ASP A 104 -5.39 -19.17 2.01
CA ASP A 104 -6.07 -18.01 2.61
C ASP A 104 -5.59 -16.67 2.04
N GLN A 105 -4.31 -16.58 1.64
CA GLN A 105 -3.76 -15.41 0.97
C GLN A 105 -4.26 -15.30 -0.46
N VAL A 106 -4.34 -16.43 -1.18
CA VAL A 106 -4.91 -16.47 -2.53
C VAL A 106 -6.35 -15.98 -2.51
N LYS A 107 -7.19 -16.55 -1.62
CA LYS A 107 -8.58 -16.11 -1.43
C LYS A 107 -8.69 -14.62 -1.07
N ALA A 108 -7.79 -14.11 -0.24
CA ALA A 108 -7.79 -12.70 0.14
C ALA A 108 -7.45 -11.77 -1.03
N ILE A 109 -6.48 -12.16 -1.86
CA ILE A 109 -6.09 -11.40 -3.05
C ILE A 109 -7.22 -11.43 -4.09
N ASP A 110 -7.76 -12.60 -4.40
CA ASP A 110 -8.82 -12.74 -5.40
C ASP A 110 -10.10 -12.00 -4.96
N GLY A 111 -10.51 -12.18 -3.70
CA GLY A 111 -11.65 -11.45 -3.14
C GLY A 111 -11.45 -9.93 -3.15
N PHE A 112 -10.22 -9.46 -2.95
CA PHE A 112 -9.90 -8.04 -3.09
C PHE A 112 -10.11 -7.56 -4.53
N PHE A 113 -9.58 -8.25 -5.54
CA PHE A 113 -9.71 -7.81 -6.94
C PHE A 113 -11.16 -7.89 -7.43
N GLU A 114 -11.90 -8.92 -7.04
CA GLU A 114 -13.32 -9.04 -7.39
C GLU A 114 -14.16 -7.89 -6.81
N SER A 115 -13.94 -7.55 -5.53
CA SER A 115 -14.60 -6.39 -4.91
C SER A 115 -14.26 -5.07 -5.65
N ARG A 116 -13.00 -4.90 -6.07
CA ARG A 116 -12.56 -3.71 -6.81
C ARG A 116 -13.11 -3.68 -8.23
N ARG A 117 -13.28 -4.83 -8.88
CA ARG A 117 -13.89 -4.97 -10.20
C ARG A 117 -15.35 -4.55 -10.16
N GLN A 118 -16.10 -5.03 -9.17
CA GLN A 118 -17.49 -4.62 -8.94
C GLN A 118 -17.62 -3.12 -8.67
N ALA A 119 -16.61 -2.51 -8.02
CA ALA A 119 -16.55 -1.06 -7.80
C ALA A 119 -16.04 -0.26 -9.02
N GLY A 120 -15.71 -0.90 -10.14
CA GLY A 120 -15.17 -0.24 -11.34
C GLY A 120 -13.75 0.32 -11.19
N GLN A 121 -13.00 -0.15 -10.19
CA GLN A 121 -11.66 0.36 -9.85
C GLN A 121 -10.52 -0.42 -10.52
N VAL A 122 -10.82 -1.64 -10.96
CA VAL A 122 -9.93 -2.50 -11.75
C VAL A 122 -10.69 -3.14 -12.89
N ARG A 123 -9.96 -3.55 -13.92
CA ARG A 123 -10.46 -4.41 -14.99
C ARG A 123 -9.41 -5.44 -15.39
N GLU A 124 -9.84 -6.50 -16.03
CA GLU A 124 -8.94 -7.51 -16.57
C GLU A 124 -8.01 -6.88 -17.61
N SER A 125 -6.73 -7.25 -17.58
CA SER A 125 -5.70 -6.63 -18.39
C SER A 125 -5.11 -7.62 -19.40
N LYS A 126 -4.70 -7.07 -20.55
CA LYS A 126 -3.84 -7.73 -21.54
C LYS A 126 -2.48 -7.02 -21.64
N SER A 127 -2.11 -6.28 -20.59
CA SER A 127 -0.89 -5.49 -20.58
C SER A 127 0.35 -6.39 -20.73
N PRO A 128 1.37 -5.92 -21.47
CA PRO A 128 2.68 -6.58 -21.48
C PRO A 128 3.44 -6.38 -20.14
N HIS A 129 2.91 -5.56 -19.23
CA HIS A 129 3.47 -5.32 -17.91
C HIS A 129 2.79 -6.18 -16.85
N SER A 130 3.53 -6.55 -15.81
CA SER A 130 2.97 -7.17 -14.61
C SER A 130 3.86 -6.92 -13.41
N ALA A 131 3.27 -6.41 -12.33
CA ALA A 131 3.88 -6.38 -11.01
C ALA A 131 3.30 -7.49 -10.12
N PRO A 132 4.12 -8.15 -9.29
CA PRO A 132 3.61 -9.20 -8.41
C PRO A 132 2.77 -8.59 -7.28
N THR A 133 1.71 -9.31 -6.89
CA THR A 133 0.86 -8.97 -5.75
C THR A 133 1.05 -9.98 -4.63
N PHE A 134 1.16 -9.50 -3.40
CA PHE A 134 1.17 -10.31 -2.19
C PHE A 134 0.30 -9.67 -1.11
N CYS A 135 0.13 -10.35 0.03
CA CYS A 135 -0.62 -9.78 1.14
C CYS A 135 0.09 -9.96 2.49
N VAL A 136 -0.10 -9.00 3.38
CA VAL A 136 0.44 -9.02 4.75
C VAL A 136 -0.70 -8.94 5.76
N LYS A 137 -0.56 -9.63 6.90
CA LYS A 137 -1.55 -9.54 7.98
C LYS A 137 -1.54 -8.16 8.59
N LYS A 138 -2.72 -7.57 8.77
CA LYS A 138 -2.88 -6.32 9.55
C LYS A 138 -2.83 -6.64 11.05
N PRO A 139 -2.32 -5.72 11.89
CA PRO A 139 -2.31 -5.90 13.35
C PRO A 139 -3.70 -6.15 13.94
N GLN A 140 -4.73 -5.55 13.36
CA GLN A 140 -6.12 -5.62 13.81
C GLN A 140 -6.91 -6.78 13.17
N GLY A 141 -6.22 -7.70 12.49
CA GLY A 141 -6.83 -8.76 11.68
C GLY A 141 -7.14 -8.34 10.24
N GLY A 142 -7.31 -9.35 9.38
CA GLY A 142 -7.48 -9.17 7.93
C GLY A 142 -6.17 -8.98 7.16
N TRP A 143 -6.30 -8.80 5.84
CA TRP A 143 -5.18 -8.74 4.90
C TRP A 143 -5.00 -7.33 4.33
N CYS A 144 -3.74 -6.93 4.15
CA CYS A 144 -3.34 -5.77 3.38
C CYS A 144 -2.73 -6.26 2.07
N ILE A 145 -3.34 -5.91 0.94
CA ILE A 145 -2.86 -6.30 -0.39
C ILE A 145 -1.80 -5.29 -0.83
N VAL A 146 -0.64 -5.79 -1.26
CA VAL A 146 0.54 -5.00 -1.62
C VAL A 146 0.97 -5.36 -3.03
N HIS A 147 1.26 -4.34 -3.83
CA HIS A 147 1.74 -4.47 -5.21
C HIS A 147 3.20 -4.02 -5.26
N ALA A 148 4.08 -4.89 -5.76
CA ALA A 148 5.51 -4.58 -5.83
C ALA A 148 5.85 -3.78 -7.09
N TYR A 149 5.50 -2.49 -7.11
CA TYR A 149 5.79 -1.58 -8.22
C TYR A 149 7.25 -1.10 -8.27
N ASN A 150 8.20 -1.79 -7.64
CA ASN A 150 9.61 -1.34 -7.57
C ASN A 150 10.20 -1.02 -8.94
N LYS A 151 10.10 -1.96 -9.89
CA LYS A 151 10.61 -1.77 -11.26
C LYS A 151 9.92 -0.61 -12.00
N LEU A 152 8.60 -0.49 -11.83
CA LEU A 152 7.84 0.62 -12.41
C LEU A 152 8.27 1.96 -11.80
N ASN A 153 8.47 2.01 -10.49
CA ASN A 153 8.90 3.19 -9.76
C ASN A 153 10.32 3.63 -10.14
N ASP A 154 11.22 2.68 -10.41
CA ASP A 154 12.58 2.97 -10.86
C ASP A 154 12.59 3.60 -12.26
N ALA A 155 11.74 3.12 -13.17
CA ALA A 155 11.55 3.68 -14.49
C ALA A 155 10.75 5.00 -14.51
N THR A 156 10.07 5.35 -13.41
CA THR A 156 9.21 6.53 -13.32
C THR A 156 10.01 7.78 -12.93
N ILE A 157 9.90 8.82 -13.75
CA ILE A 157 10.43 10.16 -13.45
C ILE A 157 9.76 10.70 -12.19
N LEU A 158 10.55 11.12 -11.21
CA LEU A 158 10.04 11.62 -9.93
C LEU A 158 9.31 12.96 -10.13
N ALA A 159 8.05 13.01 -9.73
CA ALA A 159 7.30 14.26 -9.67
C ALA A 159 7.63 15.00 -8.38
N GLN A 160 8.27 16.16 -8.49
CA GLN A 160 8.42 17.07 -7.36
C GLN A 160 7.15 17.90 -7.20
N THR A 161 6.60 17.92 -5.99
CA THR A 161 5.48 18.79 -5.62
C THR A 161 5.90 19.63 -4.42
N PRO A 162 5.59 20.94 -4.39
CA PRO A 162 5.80 21.76 -3.21
C PRO A 162 4.96 21.20 -2.06
N ILE A 163 5.62 20.79 -0.98
CA ILE A 163 4.94 20.35 0.25
C ILE A 163 5.10 21.49 1.27
N PRO A 164 4.00 22.03 1.81
CA PRO A 164 4.08 23.05 2.85
C PRO A 164 4.92 22.54 4.03
N GLN A 165 5.84 23.36 4.51
CA GLN A 165 6.55 23.02 5.73
C GLN A 165 5.55 22.94 6.89
N LYS A 166 5.73 21.96 7.77
CA LYS A 166 4.90 21.77 8.97
C LYS A 166 4.73 23.06 9.79
N GLY A 167 5.79 23.85 9.92
CA GLY A 167 5.75 25.14 10.64
C GLY A 167 4.74 26.11 10.05
N VAL A 168 4.68 26.24 8.72
CA VAL A 168 3.75 27.16 8.03
C VAL A 168 2.29 26.81 8.33
N ILE A 169 1.95 25.51 8.32
CA ILE A 169 0.59 25.07 8.65
C ILE A 169 0.26 25.40 10.11
N ILE A 170 1.19 25.14 11.03
CA ILE A 170 1.02 25.44 12.46
C ILE A 170 0.84 26.95 12.67
N ASP A 171 1.69 27.77 12.06
CA ASP A 171 1.67 29.22 12.19
C ASP A 171 0.34 29.81 11.68
N SER A 172 -0.21 29.25 10.59
CA SER A 172 -1.51 29.68 10.05
C SER A 172 -2.66 29.48 11.05
N MET A 173 -2.54 28.52 11.96
CA MET A 173 -3.59 28.16 12.91
C MET A 173 -3.42 28.80 14.29
N ALA A 174 -2.27 29.44 14.56
CA ALA A 174 -1.87 29.91 15.89
C ALA A 174 -2.86 30.90 16.56
N LYS A 175 -3.69 31.58 15.78
CA LYS A 175 -4.67 32.57 16.28
C LYS A 175 -6.01 31.96 16.69
N SER A 176 -6.19 30.65 16.48
CA SER A 176 -7.45 29.96 16.76
C SER A 176 -7.47 29.32 18.16
N THR A 177 -8.66 29.02 18.64
CA THR A 177 -8.90 28.33 19.91
C THR A 177 -9.70 27.04 19.74
N ILE A 178 -10.30 26.87 18.56
CA ILE A 178 -11.09 25.71 18.17
C ILE A 178 -10.57 25.17 16.84
N TYR A 179 -10.47 23.83 16.77
CA TYR A 179 -9.85 23.13 15.67
C TYR A 179 -10.67 21.91 15.24
N SER A 180 -10.62 21.58 13.96
CA SER A 180 -11.04 20.26 13.46
C SER A 180 -9.93 19.65 12.64
N ALA A 181 -9.83 18.33 12.63
CA ALA A 181 -8.90 17.57 11.79
C ALA A 181 -9.70 16.52 11.02
N LEU A 182 -9.63 16.55 9.69
CA LEU A 182 -10.29 15.59 8.83
C LEU A 182 -9.24 14.70 8.17
N ASP A 183 -9.43 13.38 8.23
CA ASP A 183 -8.63 12.37 7.54
C ASP A 183 -9.38 11.99 6.25
N LEU A 184 -8.79 12.25 5.09
CA LEU A 184 -9.36 11.88 3.79
C LEU A 184 -9.28 10.36 3.60
N ARG A 185 -10.40 9.77 3.18
CA ARG A 185 -10.52 8.32 3.07
C ARG A 185 -9.83 7.80 1.82
N ASP A 186 -8.85 6.91 1.97
CA ASP A 186 -8.30 6.15 0.84
C ASP A 186 -7.98 7.02 -0.38
N GLY A 187 -7.34 8.17 -0.15
CA GLY A 187 -7.27 9.29 -1.08
C GLY A 187 -6.80 8.93 -2.50
N PHE A 188 -5.87 7.99 -2.61
CA PHE A 188 -5.37 7.52 -3.90
C PHE A 188 -6.44 6.87 -4.77
N TYR A 189 -7.31 6.04 -4.20
CA TYR A 189 -8.35 5.33 -4.96
C TYR A 189 -9.49 6.26 -5.43
N GLN A 190 -9.48 7.53 -5.03
CA GLN A 190 -10.41 8.56 -5.53
C GLN A 190 -9.91 9.22 -6.82
N ILE A 191 -8.62 9.05 -7.17
CA ILE A 191 -8.01 9.66 -8.35
C ILE A 191 -7.98 8.65 -9.49
N LEU A 192 -8.55 9.03 -10.64
CA LEU A 192 -8.47 8.21 -11.86
C LEU A 192 -7.04 8.19 -12.40
N MET A 193 -6.60 7.01 -12.83
CA MET A 193 -5.41 6.89 -13.65
C MET A 193 -5.67 7.55 -15.01
N ARG A 194 -4.61 8.12 -15.60
CA ARG A 194 -4.64 8.50 -17.01
C ARG A 194 -4.79 7.22 -17.84
N GLU A 195 -5.70 7.21 -18.81
CA GLU A 195 -6.02 5.99 -19.58
C GLU A 195 -4.77 5.35 -20.22
N SER A 196 -3.83 6.16 -20.74
CA SER A 196 -2.57 5.68 -21.32
C SER A 196 -1.65 4.96 -20.33
N ASP A 197 -1.82 5.21 -19.03
CA ASP A 197 -0.93 4.73 -17.98
C ASP A 197 -1.57 3.55 -17.21
N VAL A 198 -2.84 3.25 -17.46
CA VAL A 198 -3.59 2.16 -16.79
C VAL A 198 -2.88 0.83 -16.97
N ALA A 199 -2.45 0.50 -18.19
CA ALA A 199 -1.76 -0.76 -18.49
C ALA A 199 -0.43 -0.92 -17.72
N LEU A 200 0.24 0.17 -17.34
CA LEU A 200 1.48 0.12 -16.55
C LEU A 200 1.25 -0.38 -15.12
N THR A 201 0.03 -0.23 -14.62
CA THR A 201 -0.37 -0.67 -13.27
C THR A 201 -0.79 -2.14 -13.20
N ALA A 202 -0.62 -2.88 -14.30
CA ALA A 202 -1.01 -4.26 -14.37
C ALA A 202 -0.31 -5.10 -13.30
N VAL A 203 -1.10 -5.95 -12.63
CA VAL A 203 -0.69 -6.77 -11.50
C VAL A 203 -1.23 -8.18 -11.65
N GLY A 204 -0.35 -9.16 -11.47
CA GLY A 204 -0.71 -10.57 -11.47
C GLY A 204 -1.29 -11.00 -10.12
N THR A 205 -2.27 -11.89 -10.14
CA THR A 205 -2.77 -12.61 -8.96
C THR A 205 -2.27 -14.05 -8.94
N PRO A 206 -2.23 -14.70 -7.77
CA PRO A 206 -1.81 -16.10 -7.67
C PRO A 206 -2.74 -17.08 -8.40
N SER A 207 -3.98 -16.66 -8.66
CA SER A 207 -4.97 -17.38 -9.47
C SER A 207 -4.71 -17.32 -10.98
N GLY A 208 -3.62 -16.67 -11.42
CA GLY A 208 -3.25 -16.56 -12.83
C GLY A 208 -3.97 -15.43 -13.58
N MET A 209 -4.75 -14.60 -12.90
CA MET A 209 -5.42 -13.44 -13.51
C MET A 209 -4.49 -12.23 -13.56
N LEU A 210 -4.65 -11.40 -14.59
CA LEU A 210 -3.96 -10.13 -14.73
C LEU A 210 -4.98 -8.99 -14.64
N TRP A 211 -4.73 -8.02 -13.75
CA TRP A 211 -5.62 -6.90 -13.51
C TRP A 211 -4.89 -5.57 -13.65
N GLU A 212 -5.54 -4.58 -14.25
CA GLU A 212 -5.04 -3.19 -14.31
C GLU A 212 -5.93 -2.24 -13.50
N ARG A 213 -5.33 -1.14 -13.03
CA ARG A 213 -5.95 -0.18 -12.10
C ARG A 213 -6.47 1.03 -12.84
N VAL A 214 -7.79 1.25 -12.75
CA VAL A 214 -8.47 2.44 -13.30
C VAL A 214 -8.34 3.63 -12.34
N VAL A 215 -8.14 3.36 -11.06
CA VAL A 215 -7.86 4.36 -10.02
C VAL A 215 -6.44 4.22 -9.51
N MET A 216 -5.84 5.31 -9.03
CA MET A 216 -4.44 5.36 -8.64
C MET A 216 -4.14 4.37 -7.49
N PRO A 217 -3.32 3.33 -7.73
CA PRO A 217 -3.02 2.35 -6.70
C PRO A 217 -2.00 2.87 -5.68
N GLN A 218 -2.07 2.32 -4.47
CA GLN A 218 -0.98 2.43 -3.50
C GLN A 218 0.30 1.79 -4.05
N GLY A 219 1.46 2.34 -3.66
CA GLY A 219 2.78 1.82 -4.03
C GLY A 219 3.42 2.49 -5.24
N LEU A 220 2.70 3.33 -5.99
CA LEU A 220 3.31 4.14 -7.04
C LEU A 220 4.10 5.32 -6.46
N LYS A 221 5.30 5.54 -6.99
CA LYS A 221 6.25 6.60 -6.57
C LYS A 221 5.63 7.99 -6.53
N ASN A 222 4.83 8.33 -7.54
CA ASN A 222 4.23 9.65 -7.70
C ASN A 222 2.80 9.75 -7.14
N ALA A 223 2.24 8.68 -6.55
CA ALA A 223 0.88 8.72 -6.01
C ALA A 223 0.71 9.76 -4.88
N PRO A 224 1.62 9.84 -3.87
CA PRO A 224 1.54 10.88 -2.85
C PRO A 224 1.62 12.30 -3.43
N ALA A 225 2.51 12.52 -4.39
CA ALA A 225 2.70 13.84 -5.00
C ALA A 225 1.47 14.29 -5.80
N THR A 226 0.89 13.37 -6.58
CA THR A 226 -0.31 13.59 -7.38
C THR A 226 -1.51 13.87 -6.48
N PHE A 227 -1.69 13.08 -5.42
CA PHE A 227 -2.77 13.28 -4.47
C PHE A 227 -2.66 14.61 -3.74
N ASN A 228 -1.49 14.93 -3.20
CA ASN A 228 -1.26 16.21 -2.51
C ASN A 228 -1.53 17.40 -3.44
N ARG A 229 -1.08 17.33 -4.70
CA ARG A 229 -1.35 18.37 -5.70
C ARG A 229 -2.84 18.52 -5.99
N CYS A 230 -3.56 17.40 -6.10
CA CYS A 230 -5.01 17.39 -6.32
C CYS A 230 -5.76 18.04 -5.15
N VAL A 231 -5.53 17.57 -3.92
CA VAL A 231 -6.19 18.10 -2.71
C VAL A 231 -5.85 19.58 -2.50
N THR A 232 -4.58 19.96 -2.64
CA THR A 232 -4.15 21.37 -2.52
C THR A 232 -4.82 22.26 -3.56
N HIS A 233 -4.93 21.78 -4.80
CA HIS A 233 -5.60 22.54 -5.86
C HIS A 233 -7.09 22.69 -5.60
N LEU A 234 -7.75 21.59 -5.20
CA LEU A 234 -9.17 21.58 -4.85
C LEU A 234 -9.45 22.53 -3.68
N LEU A 235 -8.70 22.42 -2.59
CA LEU A 235 -8.94 23.20 -1.37
C LEU A 235 -8.36 24.63 -1.42
N ARG A 236 -7.82 25.06 -2.56
CA ARG A 236 -7.15 26.37 -2.70
C ARG A 236 -8.04 27.55 -2.29
N SER A 237 -9.35 27.51 -2.55
CA SER A 237 -10.25 28.61 -2.18
C SER A 237 -10.61 28.64 -0.69
N VAL A 238 -10.29 27.59 0.06
CA VAL A 238 -10.57 27.46 1.49
C VAL A 238 -9.31 27.29 2.32
N CYS A 239 -8.12 27.36 1.71
CA CYS A 239 -6.85 27.03 2.37
C CYS A 239 -6.51 27.96 3.53
N ASP A 240 -7.05 29.18 3.57
CA ASP A 240 -6.83 30.15 4.64
C ASP A 240 -7.33 29.65 6.00
N PHE A 241 -8.45 28.91 6.01
CA PHE A 241 -9.04 28.34 7.22
C PHE A 241 -9.02 26.81 7.24
N ALA A 242 -8.71 26.16 6.11
CA ALA A 242 -8.66 24.72 5.95
C ALA A 242 -7.38 24.25 5.22
N PRO A 243 -6.16 24.53 5.74
CA PRO A 243 -4.93 24.04 5.14
C PRO A 243 -4.89 22.50 5.10
N SER A 244 -4.40 21.96 3.98
CA SER A 244 -4.24 20.52 3.77
C SER A 244 -2.79 20.08 3.79
N TYR A 245 -2.54 18.85 4.24
CA TYR A 245 -1.26 18.17 4.15
C TYR A 245 -1.50 16.69 3.79
N PHE A 246 -1.28 16.33 2.52
CA PHE A 246 -1.67 15.01 2.00
C PHE A 246 -3.13 14.67 2.36
N ASP A 247 -3.35 13.62 3.15
CA ASP A 247 -4.67 13.12 3.55
C ASP A 247 -5.29 13.93 4.71
N ASP A 248 -4.53 14.81 5.37
CA ASP A 248 -5.04 15.59 6.49
C ASP A 248 -5.54 16.96 6.03
N VAL A 249 -6.74 17.37 6.50
CA VAL A 249 -7.26 18.73 6.35
C VAL A 249 -7.53 19.30 7.74
N PHE A 250 -6.85 20.39 8.07
CA PHE A 250 -6.96 21.04 9.38
C PHE A 250 -7.83 22.28 9.28
N VAL A 251 -8.89 22.36 10.07
CA VAL A 251 -9.76 23.54 10.12
C VAL A 251 -9.42 24.37 11.34
N ASN A 252 -9.15 25.65 11.13
CA ASN A 252 -8.91 26.64 12.17
C ASN A 252 -9.85 27.83 11.96
N SER A 253 -10.31 28.46 13.04
CA SER A 253 -11.37 29.46 12.97
C SER A 253 -11.24 30.46 14.12
N PRO A 254 -10.44 31.53 13.94
CA PRO A 254 -10.38 32.60 14.92
C PRO A 254 -11.70 33.38 14.92
N ALA A 255 -12.06 33.96 16.07
CA ALA A 255 -13.17 34.89 16.16
C ALA A 255 -12.94 36.08 15.19
N MET A 256 -13.96 36.40 14.40
CA MET A 256 -13.89 37.49 13.41
C MET A 256 -15.27 38.06 13.12
N ASN A 257 -15.31 39.31 12.67
CA ASN A 257 -16.55 40.00 12.25
C ASN A 257 -17.64 40.00 13.34
N GLY A 258 -17.26 40.15 14.61
CA GLY A 258 -18.17 40.14 15.76
C GLY A 258 -18.72 38.77 16.15
N LYS A 259 -18.30 37.69 15.48
CA LYS A 259 -18.71 36.31 15.80
C LYS A 259 -17.70 35.62 16.71
N THR A 260 -18.20 34.72 17.55
CA THR A 260 -17.39 33.79 18.35
C THR A 260 -16.61 32.82 17.46
N ASP A 261 -15.54 32.25 18.00
CA ASP A 261 -14.76 31.19 17.33
C ASP A 261 -15.63 30.00 16.92
N VAL A 262 -16.58 29.58 17.77
CA VAL A 262 -17.53 28.49 17.49
C VAL A 262 -18.44 28.81 16.30
N GLU A 263 -18.98 30.02 16.22
CA GLU A 263 -19.87 30.43 15.13
C GLU A 263 -19.13 30.45 13.79
N VAL A 264 -17.94 31.03 13.77
CA VAL A 264 -17.06 31.03 12.59
C VAL A 264 -16.69 29.60 12.19
N HIS A 265 -16.38 28.74 13.16
CA HIS A 265 -16.00 27.35 12.90
C HIS A 265 -17.13 26.56 12.23
N LYS A 266 -18.38 26.75 12.66
CA LYS A 266 -19.55 26.13 12.00
C LYS A 266 -19.70 26.59 10.55
N GLU A 267 -19.43 27.87 10.26
CA GLU A 267 -19.48 28.40 8.89
C GLU A 267 -18.37 27.83 8.02
N HIS A 268 -17.14 27.76 8.54
CA HIS A 268 -16.00 27.14 7.86
C HIS A 268 -16.23 25.67 7.58
N LEU A 269 -16.73 24.89 8.55
CA LEU A 269 -17.09 23.49 8.34
C LEU A 269 -18.18 23.34 7.28
N ARG A 270 -19.23 24.18 7.30
CA ARG A 270 -20.27 24.15 6.26
C ARG A 270 -19.71 24.41 4.86
N LYS A 271 -18.81 25.39 4.72
CA LYS A 271 -18.13 25.70 3.45
C LYS A 271 -17.26 24.54 2.99
N LEU A 272 -16.40 24.02 3.87
CA LEU A 272 -15.49 22.92 3.57
C LEU A 272 -16.25 21.65 3.18
N LEU A 273 -17.23 21.23 3.99
CA LEU A 273 -18.02 20.02 3.74
C LEU A 273 -18.87 20.15 2.47
N GLY A 274 -19.45 21.34 2.21
CA GLY A 274 -20.14 21.62 0.95
C GLY A 274 -19.20 21.52 -0.26
N PHE A 275 -17.97 22.00 -0.12
CA PHE A 275 -16.94 21.90 -1.14
C PHE A 275 -16.51 20.44 -1.39
N MET A 276 -16.26 19.69 -0.32
CA MET A 276 -15.93 18.25 -0.39
C MET A 276 -17.05 17.46 -1.07
N CYS A 277 -18.31 17.73 -0.72
CA CYS A 277 -19.47 17.12 -1.37
C CYS A 277 -19.50 17.42 -2.88
N LYS A 278 -19.34 18.69 -3.27
CA LYS A 278 -19.30 19.12 -4.68
C LYS A 278 -18.22 18.38 -5.49
N HIS A 279 -17.05 18.17 -4.89
CA HIS A 279 -15.90 17.56 -5.54
C HIS A 279 -15.76 16.05 -5.28
N LYS A 280 -16.77 15.42 -4.64
CA LYS A 280 -16.76 14.00 -4.29
C LYS A 280 -15.51 13.57 -3.52
N LEU A 281 -15.05 14.42 -2.61
CA LEU A 281 -13.94 14.16 -1.72
C LEU A 281 -14.48 13.63 -0.38
N TYR A 282 -14.08 12.42 0.01
CA TYR A 282 -14.63 11.75 1.18
C TYR A 282 -13.65 11.69 2.35
N ALA A 283 -14.14 11.91 3.57
CA ALA A 283 -13.39 11.77 4.81
C ALA A 283 -13.75 10.49 5.56
N ASN A 284 -12.81 9.98 6.36
CA ASN A 284 -13.02 8.88 7.27
C ASN A 284 -13.50 9.40 8.63
N LEU A 285 -14.83 9.43 8.81
CA LEU A 285 -15.47 9.97 10.01
C LEU A 285 -14.89 9.43 11.33
N LYS A 286 -14.50 8.14 11.38
CA LYS A 286 -13.94 7.51 12.59
C LYS A 286 -12.58 8.08 13.01
N LYS A 287 -11.88 8.75 12.09
CA LYS A 287 -10.58 9.39 12.33
C LYS A 287 -10.67 10.91 12.37
N CYS A 288 -11.82 11.49 12.02
CA CYS A 288 -12.01 12.93 12.10
C CYS A 288 -12.21 13.39 13.54
N ILE A 289 -11.75 14.60 13.84
CA ILE A 289 -11.94 15.32 15.10
C ILE A 289 -12.62 16.64 14.78
N PHE A 290 -13.68 17.00 15.51
CA PHE A 290 -14.43 18.23 15.27
C PHE A 290 -14.49 19.11 16.51
N GLY A 291 -14.21 20.40 16.34
CA GLY A 291 -14.41 21.43 17.36
C GLY A 291 -13.61 21.23 18.66
N ALA A 292 -12.41 20.66 18.58
CA ALA A 292 -11.56 20.38 19.73
C ALA A 292 -10.65 21.57 20.07
N SER A 293 -10.23 21.68 21.34
CA SER A 293 -9.22 22.64 21.80
C SER A 293 -7.80 22.26 21.40
N GLU A 294 -7.56 20.98 21.13
CA GLU A 294 -6.31 20.44 20.63
C GLU A 294 -6.56 19.35 19.58
N ILE A 295 -5.71 19.27 18.55
CA ILE A 295 -5.78 18.27 17.49
C ILE A 295 -4.39 17.67 17.18
N PRO A 296 -4.32 16.41 16.73
CA PRO A 296 -3.09 15.83 16.18
C PRO A 296 -2.75 16.50 14.85
N ILE A 297 -1.48 16.86 14.69
CA ILE A 297 -0.92 17.43 13.46
C ILE A 297 0.48 16.88 13.16
N LEU A 298 0.60 16.07 12.10
CA LEU A 298 1.89 15.59 11.58
C LEU A 298 2.80 14.99 12.67
N GLY A 299 2.20 14.18 13.55
CA GLY A 299 2.91 13.47 14.64
C GLY A 299 3.22 14.28 15.90
N CYS A 300 2.53 15.40 16.14
CA CYS A 300 2.47 16.11 17.43
C CYS A 300 1.03 16.51 17.74
N LEU A 301 0.76 17.01 18.94
CA LEU A 301 -0.51 17.66 19.25
C LEU A 301 -0.35 19.18 19.19
N PHE A 302 -1.39 19.86 18.73
CA PHE A 302 -1.42 21.31 18.60
C PHE A 302 -2.70 21.86 19.21
N GLY A 303 -2.58 22.97 19.94
CA GLY A 303 -3.71 23.69 20.50
C GLY A 303 -3.33 25.13 20.85
N LYS A 304 -4.16 25.78 21.67
CA LYS A 304 -3.95 27.19 22.09
C LYS A 304 -2.57 27.45 22.70
N ASN A 305 -2.02 26.48 23.42
CA ASN A 305 -0.73 26.60 24.09
C ASN A 305 0.45 26.29 23.16
N GLY A 306 0.22 26.14 21.86
CA GLY A 306 1.22 25.81 20.86
C GLY A 306 1.32 24.31 20.60
N VAL A 307 2.52 23.88 20.26
CA VAL A 307 2.79 22.49 19.82
C VAL A 307 3.37 21.70 20.97
N ARG A 308 2.82 20.50 21.23
CA ARG A 308 3.35 19.53 22.20
C ARG A 308 3.56 18.16 21.59
N PRO A 309 4.50 17.35 22.10
CA PRO A 309 4.64 15.95 21.71
C PRO A 309 3.35 15.14 21.84
N ASP A 310 3.22 14.13 20.99
CA ASP A 310 2.14 13.14 21.07
C ASP A 310 2.24 12.35 22.39
N PRO A 311 1.20 12.36 23.25
CA PRO A 311 1.20 11.63 24.52
C PRO A 311 1.56 10.16 24.39
N GLU A 312 1.18 9.50 23.30
CA GLU A 312 1.45 8.08 23.11
C GLU A 312 2.93 7.84 22.82
N LYS A 313 3.57 8.71 22.04
CA LYS A 313 5.02 8.65 21.83
C LYS A 313 5.79 8.94 23.11
N VAL A 314 5.32 9.89 23.90
CA VAL A 314 5.89 10.21 25.22
C VAL A 314 5.74 9.01 26.16
N ARG A 315 4.58 8.34 26.16
CA ARG A 315 4.34 7.12 26.95
C ARG A 315 5.31 6.00 26.58
N VAL A 316 5.45 5.70 25.28
CA VAL A 316 6.39 4.70 24.78
C VAL A 316 7.83 5.00 25.21
N LEU A 317 8.25 6.27 25.16
CA LEU A 317 9.59 6.66 25.63
C LEU A 317 9.75 6.57 27.15
N ASN A 318 8.70 6.82 27.93
CA ASN A 318 8.71 6.70 29.39
C ASN A 318 8.79 5.24 29.88
N GLU A 319 8.16 4.33 29.13
CA GLU A 319 8.12 2.90 29.40
C GLU A 319 9.29 2.14 28.75
N TRP A 320 10.22 2.85 28.10
CA TRP A 320 11.29 2.24 27.33
C TRP A 320 12.25 1.43 28.23
N PRO A 321 12.59 0.17 27.88
CA PRO A 321 13.48 -0.65 28.68
C PRO A 321 14.92 -0.11 28.67
N THR A 322 15.73 -0.54 29.64
CA THR A 322 17.16 -0.21 29.69
C THR A 322 17.86 -0.61 28.40
N LEU A 323 18.57 0.33 27.78
CA LEU A 323 19.26 0.11 26.51
C LEU A 323 20.46 -0.82 26.71
N SER A 324 20.42 -2.00 26.11
CA SER A 324 21.43 -3.04 26.29
C SER A 324 22.33 -3.24 25.08
N ASN A 325 21.93 -2.75 23.91
CA ASN A 325 22.66 -2.94 22.66
C ASN A 325 22.48 -1.78 21.66
N VAL A 326 23.34 -1.78 20.63
CA VAL A 326 23.37 -0.76 19.57
C VAL A 326 22.05 -0.66 18.80
N LYS A 327 21.32 -1.77 18.61
CA LYS A 327 20.04 -1.79 17.88
C LYS A 327 18.97 -1.06 18.68
N GLU A 328 18.84 -1.34 19.97
CA GLU A 328 17.93 -0.66 20.88
C GLU A 328 18.27 0.82 21.00
N LEU A 329 19.55 1.17 21.14
CA LEU A 329 20.00 2.56 21.19
C LEU A 329 19.64 3.32 19.92
N ARG A 330 19.80 2.69 18.75
CA ARG A 330 19.43 3.28 17.45
C ARG A 330 17.93 3.53 17.36
N GLN A 331 17.10 2.59 17.82
CA GLN A 331 15.65 2.74 17.87
C GLN A 331 15.23 3.88 18.82
N PHE A 332 15.82 3.91 20.02
CA PHE A 332 15.55 4.94 21.02
C PHE A 332 15.97 6.34 20.55
N LEU A 333 17.17 6.50 19.98
CA LEU A 333 17.60 7.77 19.42
C LEU A 333 16.77 8.17 18.20
N GLY A 334 16.36 7.22 17.37
CA GLY A 334 15.43 7.46 16.27
C GLY A 334 14.09 8.03 16.74
N LEU A 335 13.55 7.52 17.84
CA LEU A 335 12.33 8.05 18.45
C LEU A 335 12.58 9.40 19.12
N THR A 336 13.56 9.53 20.00
CA THR A 336 13.83 10.80 20.71
C THR A 336 14.28 11.93 19.79
N THR A 337 14.66 11.66 18.54
CA THR A 337 14.95 12.70 17.54
C THR A 337 13.77 13.66 17.36
N TYR A 338 12.51 13.23 17.56
CA TYR A 338 11.37 14.16 17.48
C TYR A 338 11.44 15.28 18.54
N LEU A 339 12.19 15.07 19.64
CA LEU A 339 12.36 16.02 20.73
C LEU A 339 13.34 17.15 20.40
N CYS A 340 14.14 17.04 19.34
CA CYS A 340 15.21 18.00 19.03
C CYS A 340 14.71 19.44 18.87
N LYS A 341 13.47 19.62 18.42
CA LYS A 341 12.80 20.93 18.24
C LYS A 341 12.20 21.53 19.52
N TYR A 342 12.17 20.75 20.59
CA TYR A 342 11.57 21.12 21.88
C TYR A 342 12.65 21.37 22.94
N VAL A 343 13.92 21.05 22.65
CA VAL A 343 15.00 21.03 23.62
C VAL A 343 16.23 21.72 23.06
N GLU A 344 16.73 22.72 23.78
CA GLU A 344 17.98 23.38 23.43
C GLU A 344 19.18 22.42 23.50
N ASN A 345 20.07 22.54 22.50
CA ASN A 345 21.31 21.76 22.41
C ASN A 345 21.11 20.23 22.49
N TYR A 346 20.01 19.70 21.93
CA TYR A 346 19.75 18.27 21.88
C TYR A 346 20.95 17.47 21.35
N ALA A 347 21.52 17.87 20.21
CA ALA A 347 22.64 17.17 19.58
C ALA A 347 23.89 17.11 20.46
N GLY A 348 24.22 18.18 21.19
CA GLY A 348 25.34 18.19 22.11
C GLY A 348 25.12 17.28 23.32
N LYS A 349 23.89 17.26 23.84
CA LYS A 349 23.51 16.47 25.02
C LYS A 349 23.46 14.97 24.75
N ILE A 350 23.02 14.55 23.56
CA ILE A 350 22.98 13.14 23.17
C ILE A 350 24.28 12.63 22.53
N ARG A 351 25.31 13.49 22.41
CA ARG A 351 26.58 13.14 21.77
C ARG A 351 27.20 11.84 22.32
N PRO A 352 27.28 11.59 23.65
CA PRO A 352 27.83 10.35 24.19
C PRO A 352 27.10 9.10 23.69
N LEU A 353 25.77 9.17 23.61
CA LEU A 353 24.93 8.10 23.08
C LEU A 353 25.14 7.91 21.56
N SER A 354 25.21 9.00 20.79
CA SER A 354 25.42 8.91 19.34
C SER A 354 26.78 8.31 18.96
N GLN A 355 27.80 8.44 19.82
CA GLN A 355 29.13 7.87 19.60
C GLN A 355 29.12 6.33 19.63
N LEU A 356 28.25 5.72 20.44
CA LEU A 356 28.05 4.26 20.51
C LEU A 356 27.40 3.69 19.22
N LEU A 357 26.89 4.52 18.32
CA LEU A 357 26.29 4.09 17.05
C LEU A 357 27.29 3.97 15.89
N LYS A 358 28.55 4.38 16.09
CA LYS A 358 29.60 4.34 15.06
C LYS A 358 30.03 2.89 14.77
N LYS A 359 30.39 2.61 13.51
CA LYS A 359 30.66 1.25 13.01
C LYS A 359 31.80 0.53 13.76
N GLU A 360 32.77 1.28 14.29
CA GLU A 360 33.94 0.76 15.01
C GLU A 360 33.88 1.04 16.52
N ALA A 361 32.76 1.55 17.05
CA ALA A 361 32.65 1.83 18.47
C ALA A 361 32.45 0.53 19.27
N GLU A 362 33.27 0.32 20.29
CA GLU A 362 33.03 -0.69 21.31
C GLU A 362 31.79 -0.30 22.14
N TRP A 363 30.92 -1.26 22.43
CA TRP A 363 29.77 -1.03 23.30
C TRP A 363 30.22 -0.88 24.75
N LYS A 364 30.52 0.36 25.15
CA LYS A 364 30.89 0.71 26.51
C LYS A 364 29.94 1.77 27.05
N TRP A 365 29.00 1.34 27.88
CA TRP A 365 28.05 2.24 28.53
C TRP A 365 28.76 3.02 29.66
N THR A 366 29.17 4.26 29.37
CA THR A 366 29.89 5.11 30.33
C THR A 366 28.95 5.91 31.23
N ALA A 367 29.50 6.56 32.26
CA ALA A 367 28.74 7.47 33.12
C ALA A 367 28.13 8.64 32.30
N GLU A 368 28.83 9.15 31.29
CA GLU A 368 28.32 10.18 30.38
C GLU A 368 27.16 9.67 29.52
N CYS A 369 27.18 8.40 29.13
CA CYS A 369 26.07 7.75 28.43
C CYS A 369 24.83 7.67 29.33
N GLN A 370 25.02 7.25 30.59
CA GLN A 370 23.93 7.19 31.56
C GLN A 370 23.35 8.58 31.84
N GLN A 371 24.19 9.60 32.03
CA GLN A 371 23.74 10.98 32.22
C GLN A 371 22.93 11.51 31.03
N ALA A 372 23.38 11.23 29.80
CA ALA A 372 22.66 11.62 28.60
C ALA A 372 21.30 10.90 28.48
N PHE A 373 21.24 9.62 28.85
CA PHE A 373 20.01 8.83 28.86
C PHE A 373 19.01 9.32 29.94
N ASP A 374 19.48 9.55 31.16
CA ASP A 374 18.65 10.05 32.26
C ASP A 374 18.13 11.46 31.96
N TRP A 375 18.96 12.30 31.35
CA TRP A 375 18.55 13.62 30.89
C TRP A 375 17.43 13.55 29.85
N LEU A 376 17.55 12.68 28.83
CA LEU A 376 16.49 12.45 27.83
C LEU A 376 15.20 11.97 28.50
N THR A 377 15.32 10.96 29.37
CA THR A 377 14.18 10.39 30.09
C THR A 377 13.50 11.43 30.97
N LYS A 378 14.28 12.29 31.65
CA LYS A 378 13.75 13.40 32.44
C LYS A 378 12.97 14.40 31.59
N ILE A 379 13.47 14.74 30.41
CA ILE A 379 12.77 15.63 29.47
C ILE A 379 11.43 15.01 29.05
N VAL A 380 11.45 13.74 28.64
CA VAL A 380 10.24 12.99 28.25
C VAL A 380 9.21 13.02 29.39
N ARG A 381 9.67 12.82 30.64
CA ARG A 381 8.81 12.86 31.83
C ARG A 381 8.28 14.26 32.17
N SER A 382 9.06 15.32 31.92
CA SER A 382 8.64 16.70 32.14
C SER A 382 7.85 17.32 30.98
N THR A 383 7.59 16.55 29.92
CA THR A 383 7.02 17.05 28.65
C THR A 383 5.59 17.58 28.77
N SER A 384 4.96 17.49 29.96
CA SER A 384 3.75 18.25 30.32
C SER A 384 3.88 19.77 30.10
N CYS A 385 5.10 20.31 29.94
CA CYS A 385 5.35 21.75 29.87
C CYS A 385 6.17 22.24 28.67
N VAL A 386 6.49 21.40 27.67
CA VAL A 386 7.26 21.87 26.51
C VAL A 386 6.31 22.37 25.43
N THR A 387 5.71 23.51 25.72
CA THR A 387 5.00 24.33 24.75
C THR A 387 6.03 25.08 23.94
N HIS A 388 6.03 24.86 22.63
CA HIS A 388 6.70 25.77 21.74
C HIS A 388 5.70 26.86 21.36
N PRO A 389 5.79 28.10 21.89
CA PRO A 389 5.11 29.22 21.28
C PRO A 389 5.65 29.29 19.84
N THR A 390 4.78 29.43 18.84
CA THR A 390 5.22 29.60 17.44
C THR A 390 6.41 30.57 17.36
N LEU A 391 7.58 30.05 16.99
CA LEU A 391 8.80 30.84 16.77
C LEU A 391 8.61 31.59 15.45
N ARG A 392 8.32 32.89 15.56
CA ARG A 392 8.92 33.98 14.78
C ARG A 392 8.26 35.30 15.19
N SER A 393 8.77 35.90 16.26
CA SER A 393 8.67 37.36 16.44
C SER A 393 9.76 38.11 15.64
N ASP A 394 10.79 37.41 15.14
CA ASP A 394 11.95 38.05 14.50
C ASP A 394 12.13 37.56 13.06
N ALA A 395 11.38 38.17 12.16
CA ALA A 395 11.73 38.32 10.74
C ALA A 395 10.89 39.48 10.19
N ARG A 396 11.31 40.71 10.50
CA ARG A 396 11.02 41.88 9.66
C ARG A 396 12.18 42.06 8.69
#